data_AF-A0A925ILH9-F1
#
_entry.id   AF-A0A925ILH9-F1
#
_cell.length_a   1.000
_cell.length_b   1.000
_cell.length_c   1.000
_cell.angle_alpha   90.00
_cell.angle_beta   90.00
_cell.angle_gamma   90.00
#
_symmetry.space_group_name_H-M   'P 1'
#
loop_
_entity.id
_entity.type
_entity.pdbx_description
1 polymer ?
#
loop_
_entity_poly.entity_id
_entity_poly.type
_entity_poly.pdbx_seq_one_letter_code
_entity_poly.pdbx_strand_id
1 'polypeptide(L)'
;MEERNFADFVTIFGEEFCEALSPVVGWENITPQDSYEIFCSAFNQKPSQQMLSSLNESQLEHLRTTCKQHIEYQGITIDHVRSFVSGTLARWPVDSG
;
A
#
# COMPACT_ATOMS: atom_id res chain seq x y z
N MET A 1 8.17 13.78 17.91
CA MET A 1 7.64 14.38 16.66
C MET A 1 7.40 13.32 15.57
N GLU A 2 7.92 12.09 15.74
CA GLU A 2 7.82 10.99 14.77
C GLU A 2 6.46 10.29 14.69
N GLU A 3 5.69 10.21 15.79
CA GLU A 3 4.42 9.47 15.80
C GLU A 3 3.31 10.12 14.95
N ARG A 4 3.24 11.45 14.91
CA ARG A 4 2.28 12.16 14.04
C ARG A 4 2.59 11.92 12.57
N ASN A 5 3.87 12.06 12.18
CA ASN A 5 4.31 11.83 10.80
C ASN A 5 4.03 10.39 10.34
N PHE A 6 4.17 9.41 11.23
CA PHE A 6 3.85 8.03 10.90
C PHE A 6 2.34 7.80 10.76
N ALA A 7 1.52 8.38 11.63
CA ALA A 7 0.06 8.26 11.55
C ALA A 7 -0.49 8.92 10.26
N ASP A 8 0.03 10.08 9.88
CA ASP A 8 -0.31 10.75 8.62
C ASP A 8 0.10 9.88 7.41
N PHE A 9 1.31 9.33 7.42
CA PHE A 9 1.78 8.42 6.37
C PHE A 9 0.88 7.18 6.23
N VAL A 10 0.55 6.50 7.33
CA VAL A 10 -0.32 5.30 7.29
C VAL A 10 -1.72 5.65 6.81
N THR A 11 -2.22 6.85 7.14
CA THR A 11 -3.52 7.33 6.65
C THR A 11 -3.49 7.50 5.13
N ILE A 12 -2.51 8.22 4.59
CA ILE A 12 -2.35 8.41 3.15
C ILE A 12 -2.16 7.07 2.43
N PHE A 13 -1.31 6.19 2.99
CA PHE A 13 -1.06 4.87 2.44
C PHE A 13 -2.35 4.02 2.33
N GLY A 14 -3.19 4.06 3.36
CA GLY A 14 -4.48 3.37 3.35
C GLY A 14 -5.50 3.99 2.40
N GLU A 15 -5.56 5.33 2.31
CA GLU A 15 -6.41 6.03 1.35
C GLU A 15 -6.07 5.65 -0.10
N GLU A 16 -4.79 5.74 -0.47
CA GLU A 16 -4.32 5.44 -1.83
C GLU A 16 -4.56 3.97 -2.20
N PHE A 17 -4.41 3.06 -1.21
CA PHE A 17 -4.74 1.65 -1.38
C PHE A 17 -6.23 1.45 -1.69
N CYS A 18 -7.12 2.09 -0.93
CA CYS A 18 -8.56 2.02 -1.18
C CYS A 18 -8.94 2.66 -2.52
N GLU A 19 -8.36 3.80 -2.89
CA GLU A 19 -8.61 4.45 -4.18
C GLU A 19 -8.17 3.57 -5.36
N ALA A 20 -7.04 2.87 -5.24
CA ALA A 20 -6.55 2.00 -6.31
C ALA A 20 -7.35 0.70 -6.45
N LEU A 21 -7.83 0.11 -5.35
CA LEU A 21 -8.45 -1.22 -5.36
C LEU A 21 -9.97 -1.22 -5.34
N SER A 22 -10.60 -0.18 -4.79
CA SER A 22 -12.06 -0.11 -4.71
C SER A 22 -12.79 -0.21 -6.06
N PRO A 23 -12.25 0.27 -7.21
CA PRO A 23 -12.94 0.12 -8.50
C PRO A 23 -13.05 -1.33 -8.97
N VAL A 24 -12.20 -2.23 -8.45
CA VAL A 24 -12.15 -3.64 -8.88
C VAL A 24 -12.60 -4.61 -7.79
N VAL A 25 -12.31 -4.32 -6.53
CA VAL A 25 -12.68 -5.18 -5.39
C VAL A 25 -14.01 -4.76 -4.75
N GLY A 26 -14.43 -3.50 -4.91
CA GLY A 26 -15.57 -2.93 -4.19
C GLY A 26 -15.17 -2.37 -2.83
N TRP A 27 -15.72 -1.20 -2.48
CA TRP A 27 -15.40 -0.49 -1.23
C TRP A 27 -15.82 -1.26 0.02
N GLU A 28 -16.78 -2.19 -0.07
CA GLU A 28 -17.21 -2.99 1.07
C GLU A 28 -16.24 -4.12 1.46
N ASN A 29 -15.28 -4.45 0.57
CA ASN A 29 -14.38 -5.58 0.73
C ASN A 29 -12.95 -5.19 1.12
N ILE A 30 -12.67 -3.89 1.24
CA ILE A 30 -11.35 -3.37 1.59
C ILE A 30 -11.46 -2.22 2.57
N THR A 31 -10.46 -2.11 3.43
CA THR A 31 -10.32 -1.02 4.39
C THR A 31 -8.92 -0.41 4.31
N PRO A 32 -8.73 0.84 4.75
CA PRO A 32 -7.41 1.44 4.85
C PRO A 32 -6.46 0.59 5.72
N GLN A 33 -6.97 -0.10 6.73
CA GLN A 33 -6.18 -0.96 7.61
C GLN A 33 -5.59 -2.18 6.90
N ASP A 34 -6.30 -2.76 5.93
CA ASP A 34 -5.82 -3.91 5.17
C ASP A 34 -4.48 -3.62 4.48
N SER A 35 -4.31 -2.39 3.98
CA SER A 35 -3.05 -1.95 3.35
C SER A 35 -1.85 -2.19 4.27
N TYR A 36 -1.99 -1.85 5.55
CA TYR A 36 -0.93 -1.98 6.55
C TYR A 36 -0.66 -3.45 6.87
N GLU A 37 -1.71 -4.25 7.07
CA GLU A 37 -1.60 -5.67 7.38
C GLU A 37 -0.97 -6.46 6.24
N ILE A 38 -1.40 -6.20 5.00
CA ILE A 38 -0.84 -6.78 3.79
C ILE A 38 0.64 -6.43 3.67
N PHE A 39 1.02 -5.17 3.87
CA PHE A 39 2.42 -4.75 3.77
C PHE A 39 3.28 -5.43 4.84
N CYS A 40 2.79 -5.48 6.08
CA CYS A 40 3.48 -6.16 7.17
C CYS A 40 3.61 -7.66 6.90
N SER A 41 2.59 -8.29 6.33
CA SER A 41 2.62 -9.70 5.92
C SER A 41 3.63 -9.96 4.80
N ALA A 42 3.69 -9.06 3.81
CA ALA A 42 4.61 -9.20 2.67
C ALA A 42 6.09 -8.98 3.04
N PHE A 43 6.40 -8.05 3.95
CA PHE A 43 7.78 -7.64 4.19
C PHE A 43 8.27 -7.84 5.62
N ASN A 44 7.42 -8.34 6.52
CA ASN A 44 7.71 -8.52 7.94
C ASN A 44 8.24 -7.23 8.62
N GLN A 45 7.75 -6.09 8.16
CA GLN A 45 8.10 -4.76 8.67
C GLN A 45 6.97 -3.76 8.39
N LYS A 46 6.99 -2.63 9.10
CA LYS A 46 6.02 -1.55 8.89
C LYS A 46 6.24 -0.87 7.53
N PRO A 47 5.18 -0.41 6.86
CA PRO A 47 5.34 0.43 5.68
C PRO A 47 6.07 1.71 6.07
N SER A 48 7.03 2.08 5.25
CA SER A 48 7.76 3.33 5.37
C SER A 48 8.01 3.88 3.98
N GLN A 49 8.11 5.19 3.89
CA GLN A 49 8.41 5.89 2.66
C GLN A 49 9.68 5.35 1.96
N GLN A 50 10.77 5.12 2.71
CA GLN A 50 12.01 4.57 2.16
C GLN A 50 11.81 3.15 1.62
N MET A 51 10.96 2.34 2.27
CA MET A 51 10.65 1.01 1.78
C MET A 51 9.83 1.08 0.50
N LEU A 52 8.79 1.91 0.45
CA LEU A 52 7.95 2.10 -0.74
C LEU A 52 8.77 2.58 -1.94
N SER A 53 9.69 3.53 -1.75
CA SER A 53 10.52 4.07 -2.84
C SER A 53 11.61 3.12 -3.32
N SER A 54 11.95 2.09 -2.54
CA SER A 54 12.95 1.08 -2.89
C SER A 54 12.36 -0.24 -3.42
N LEU A 55 11.02 -0.34 -3.51
CA LEU A 55 10.37 -1.53 -4.05
C LEU A 55 10.77 -1.77 -5.51
N ASN A 56 11.39 -2.92 -5.77
CA ASN A 56 11.64 -3.41 -7.12
C ASN A 56 10.44 -4.22 -7.66
N GLU A 57 10.49 -4.62 -8.93
CA GLU A 57 9.40 -5.35 -9.58
C GLU A 57 9.05 -6.67 -8.88
N SER A 58 10.05 -7.43 -8.40
CA SER A 58 9.80 -8.66 -7.65
C SER A 58 9.09 -8.40 -6.32
N GLN A 59 9.40 -7.30 -5.64
CA GLN A 59 8.75 -6.92 -4.39
C GLN A 59 7.33 -6.41 -4.63
N LEU A 60 7.08 -5.68 -5.73
CA LEU A 60 5.74 -5.26 -6.14
C LEU A 60 4.87 -6.48 -6.50
N GLU A 61 5.43 -7.48 -7.19
CA GLU A 61 4.74 -8.75 -7.48
C GLU A 61 4.45 -9.57 -6.22
N HIS A 62 5.38 -9.55 -5.25
CA HIS A 62 5.15 -10.17 -3.94
C HIS A 62 4.00 -9.48 -3.21
N LEU A 63 4.03 -8.15 -3.13
CA LEU A 63 2.96 -7.35 -2.52
C LEU A 63 1.61 -7.60 -3.19
N ARG A 64 1.57 -7.65 -4.54
CA ARG A 64 0.37 -8.03 -5.30
C ARG A 64 -0.16 -9.39 -4.88
N THR A 65 0.72 -10.38 -4.77
CA THR A 65 0.32 -11.74 -4.40
C THR A 65 -0.27 -11.77 -2.99
N THR A 66 0.36 -11.06 -2.05
CA THR A 66 -0.15 -10.90 -0.69
C THR A 66 -1.51 -10.19 -0.67
N CYS A 67 -1.71 -9.14 -1.47
CA CYS A 67 -3.02 -8.49 -1.62
C CYS A 67 -4.09 -9.48 -2.07
N LYS A 68 -3.80 -10.29 -3.09
CA LYS A 68 -4.76 -11.28 -3.62
C LYS A 68 -5.15 -12.33 -2.59
N GLN A 69 -4.20 -12.74 -1.76
CA GLN A 69 -4.42 -13.74 -0.73
C GLN A 69 -5.22 -13.18 0.44
N HIS A 70 -4.87 -11.98 0.91
CA HIS A 70 -5.53 -11.34 2.04
C HIS A 70 -6.98 -10.92 1.70
N ILE A 71 -7.18 -10.35 0.50
CA ILE A 71 -8.51 -9.90 0.05
C ILE A 71 -9.30 -11.03 -0.63
N GLU A 72 -8.68 -12.21 -0.81
CA GLU A 72 -9.27 -13.35 -1.51
C GLU A 72 -9.77 -13.04 -2.94
N TYR A 73 -9.16 -12.05 -3.61
CA TYR A 73 -9.56 -11.56 -4.93
C TYR A 73 -8.44 -11.63 -5.97
N GLN A 74 -8.65 -12.38 -7.06
CA GLN A 74 -7.62 -12.66 -8.06
C GLN A 74 -7.43 -11.55 -9.12
N GLY A 75 -8.38 -10.62 -9.24
CA GLY A 75 -8.36 -9.56 -10.25
C GLY A 75 -7.39 -8.39 -9.96
N ILE A 76 -6.65 -8.42 -8.85
CA ILE A 76 -5.65 -7.41 -8.53
C ILE A 76 -4.47 -7.51 -9.51
N THR A 77 -4.20 -6.45 -10.26
CA THR A 77 -3.07 -6.39 -11.20
C THR A 77 -1.86 -5.70 -10.57
N ILE A 78 -0.71 -5.82 -11.24
CA ILE A 78 0.49 -5.09 -10.82
C ILE A 78 0.32 -3.58 -10.96
N ASP A 79 -0.50 -3.12 -11.91
CA ASP A 79 -0.78 -1.71 -12.13
C ASP A 79 -1.56 -1.11 -10.96
N HIS A 80 -2.49 -1.85 -10.33
CA HIS A 80 -3.15 -1.37 -9.11
C HIS A 80 -2.14 -1.17 -7.97
N VAL A 81 -1.19 -2.10 -7.82
CA VAL A 81 -0.14 -2.00 -6.80
C VAL A 81 0.78 -0.82 -7.06
N ARG A 82 1.23 -0.66 -8.31
CA ARG A 82 2.03 0.50 -8.72
C ARG A 82 1.26 1.81 -8.51
N SER A 83 -0.04 1.82 -8.76
CA SER A 83 -0.89 3.00 -8.60
C SER A 83 -0.88 3.49 -7.16
N PHE A 84 -1.20 2.64 -6.17
CA PHE A 84 -1.24 3.13 -4.78
C PHE A 84 0.15 3.44 -4.22
N VAL A 85 1.19 2.69 -4.60
CA VAL A 85 2.56 3.00 -4.18
C VAL A 85 2.99 4.36 -4.73
N SER A 86 2.73 4.62 -6.01
CA SER A 86 3.07 5.90 -6.65
C SER A 86 2.24 7.05 -6.11
N GLY A 87 0.94 6.83 -5.87
CA GLY A 87 0.05 7.82 -5.27
C GLY A 87 0.44 8.18 -3.83
N THR A 88 0.83 7.16 -3.04
CA THR A 88 1.37 7.38 -1.68
C THR A 88 2.65 8.22 -1.75
N LEU A 89 3.58 7.89 -2.63
CA LEU A 89 4.84 8.65 -2.78
C LEU A 89 4.63 10.04 -3.41
N ALA A 90 3.57 10.25 -4.17
CA ALA A 90 3.23 11.58 -4.71
C ALA A 90 2.68 12.50 -3.62
N ARG A 91 1.86 11.97 -2.71
CA ARG A 91 1.32 12.70 -1.55
C ARG A 91 2.28 12.76 -0.36
N TRP A 92 3.27 11.88 -0.34
CA TRP A 92 4.33 11.80 0.67
C TRP A 92 5.70 11.52 0.03
N PRO A 93 6.30 12.52 -0.66
CA PRO A 93 7.55 12.39 -1.41
C PRO A 93 8.76 12.27 -0.48
N VAL A 94 9.81 11.55 -0.92
CA VAL A 94 10.98 11.05 -0.15
C VAL A 94 11.77 12.10 0.65
N ASP A 95 11.34 13.36 0.65
CA ASP A 95 11.93 14.45 1.41
C ASP A 95 10.80 15.27 2.09
N SER A 96 10.60 15.05 3.39
CA SER A 96 9.82 15.93 4.29
C SER A 96 10.40 15.90 5.72
N GLY A 97 11.68 15.56 5.87
CA GLY A 97 12.41 15.51 7.13
C GLY A 97 13.92 15.50 6.91
#